data_AF-A0A373A2Y7-F1
#
_entry.id   AF-A0A373A2Y7-F1
#
_cell.length_a   1.000
_cell.length_b   1.000
_cell.length_c   1.000
_cell.angle_alpha   90.00
_cell.angle_beta   90.00
_cell.angle_gamma   90.00
#
_symmetry.space_group_name_H-M   'P 1'
#
loop_
_entity.id
_entity.type
_entity.pdbx_description
1 polymer ?
#
loop_
_entity_poly.entity_id
_entity_poly.type
_entity_poly.pdbx_seq_one_letter_code
_entity_poly.pdbx_strand_id
1 'polypeptide(L)'
;MAQPDHVRIVLAHHLTRDGEQLMPGDEIEVPQHEARQLISAGYVANVDPTDTDAVAKALAPVERKPAMAKPTANKAAGQASG
;
A
#
# COMPACT_ATOMS: atom_id res chain seq x y z
N MET A 1 -3.56 -7.11 16.83
CA MET A 1 -4.45 -7.21 15.66
C MET A 1 -3.67 -6.63 14.48
N ALA A 2 -3.30 -7.44 13.50
CA ALA A 2 -2.51 -6.98 12.35
C ALA A 2 -3.30 -5.90 11.62
N GLN A 3 -2.68 -4.74 11.39
CA GLN A 3 -3.29 -3.72 10.53
C GLN A 3 -3.46 -4.35 9.15
N PRO A 4 -4.64 -4.26 8.50
CA PRO A 4 -4.79 -4.79 7.16
C PRO A 4 -3.79 -4.09 6.24
N ASP A 5 -2.86 -4.87 5.70
CA ASP A 5 -1.93 -4.42 4.68
C ASP A 5 -2.74 -3.94 3.47
N HIS A 6 -2.73 -2.64 3.25
CA HIS A 6 -3.32 -2.02 2.07
C HIS A 6 -2.28 -1.99 0.96
N VAL A 7 -2.74 -2.15 -0.28
CA VAL A 7 -1.93 -2.12 -1.49
C VAL A 7 -2.52 -1.10 -2.45
N ARG A 8 -1.66 -0.49 -3.26
CA ARG A 8 -2.09 0.41 -4.33
C ARG A 8 -2.12 -0.34 -5.65
N ILE A 9 -3.23 -0.23 -6.36
CA ILE A 9 -3.44 -0.83 -7.66
C ILE A 9 -3.93 0.23 -8.64
N VAL A 10 -3.61 0.05 -9.92
CA VAL A 10 -4.10 0.88 -11.02
C VAL A 10 -5.27 0.15 -11.68
N LEU A 11 -6.37 0.82 -11.96
CA LEU A 11 -7.52 0.20 -12.61
C LEU A 11 -7.31 0.00 -14.11
N ALA A 12 -7.63 -1.19 -14.63
CA ALA A 12 -7.71 -1.47 -16.07
C ALA A 12 -9.09 -1.13 -16.66
N HIS A 13 -10.13 -1.15 -15.82
CA HIS A 13 -11.52 -1.01 -16.21
C HIS A 13 -12.25 -0.06 -15.26
N HIS A 14 -13.43 0.40 -15.67
CA HIS A 14 -14.29 1.21 -14.82
C HIS A 14 -14.71 0.41 -13.58
N LEU A 15 -14.71 1.04 -12.41
CA LEU A 15 -15.16 0.42 -11.17
C LEU A 15 -16.07 1.40 -10.43
N THR A 16 -17.25 0.96 -9.99
CA THR A 16 -18.11 1.79 -9.15
C THR A 16 -17.93 1.35 -7.70
N ARG A 17 -17.48 2.26 -6.84
CA ARG A 17 -17.17 1.99 -5.44
C ARG A 17 -17.71 3.11 -4.57
N ASP A 18 -18.46 2.77 -3.51
CA ASP A 18 -19.00 3.75 -2.55
C ASP A 18 -19.83 4.89 -3.19
N GLY A 19 -20.42 4.62 -4.37
CA GLY A 19 -21.16 5.62 -5.17
C GLY A 19 -20.27 6.51 -6.05
N GLU A 20 -18.95 6.34 -6.00
CA GLU A 20 -17.98 7.00 -6.86
C GLU A 20 -17.63 6.10 -8.05
N GLN A 21 -17.50 6.72 -9.23
CA GLN A 21 -17.17 6.02 -10.46
C GLN A 21 -15.69 6.24 -10.77
N LEU A 22 -14.89 5.21 -10.54
CA LEU A 22 -13.46 5.18 -10.77
C LEU A 22 -13.19 4.79 -12.22
N MET A 23 -12.26 5.50 -12.85
CA MET A 23 -11.92 5.34 -14.26
C MET A 23 -10.71 4.41 -14.45
N PRO A 24 -10.60 3.77 -15.62
CA PRO A 24 -9.35 3.11 -16.01
C PRO A 24 -8.17 4.08 -15.92
N GLY A 25 -7.09 3.65 -15.28
CA GLY A 25 -5.89 4.46 -15.01
C GLY A 25 -5.88 5.08 -13.62
N ASP A 26 -7.00 5.10 -12.89
CA ASP A 26 -7.03 5.60 -11.51
C ASP A 26 -6.28 4.65 -10.57
N GLU A 27 -5.52 5.24 -9.65
CA GLU A 27 -4.84 4.54 -8.56
C GLU A 27 -5.74 4.51 -7.33
N ILE A 28 -6.02 3.32 -6.81
CA ILE A 28 -6.79 3.13 -5.59
C ILE A 28 -6.03 2.33 -4.55
N GLU A 29 -6.27 2.66 -3.28
CA GLU A 29 -5.73 1.92 -2.14
C GLU A 29 -6.82 0.98 -1.60
N VAL A 30 -6.54 -0.32 -1.63
CA VAL A 30 -7.46 -1.39 -1.23
C VAL A 30 -6.76 -2.34 -0.28
N PRO A 31 -7.50 -3.04 0.60
CA PRO A 31 -6.95 -4.17 1.33
C PRO A 31 -6.36 -5.23 0.39
N GLN A 32 -5.28 -5.89 0.79
CA GLN A 32 -4.62 -6.92 0.00
C GLN A 32 -5.58 -8.03 -0.49
N HIS A 33 -6.54 -8.43 0.34
CA HIS A 33 -7.53 -9.45 -0.04
C HIS A 33 -8.45 -8.98 -1.18
N GLU A 34 -8.83 -7.70 -1.20
CA GLU A 34 -9.68 -7.09 -2.22
C GLU A 34 -8.88 -6.90 -3.51
N ALA A 35 -7.63 -6.41 -3.41
CA ALA A 35 -6.74 -6.32 -4.55
C ALA A 35 -6.57 -7.67 -5.27
N ARG A 36 -6.44 -8.77 -4.52
CA ARG A 36 -6.33 -10.11 -5.10
C ARG A 36 -7.57 -10.49 -5.91
N GLN A 37 -8.76 -10.11 -5.45
CA GLN A 37 -10.01 -10.33 -6.18
C GLN A 37 -10.06 -9.48 -7.45
N LEU A 38 -9.68 -8.21 -7.37
CA LEU A 38 -9.63 -7.29 -8.51
C LEU A 38 -8.62 -7.75 -9.57
N ILE A 39 -7.44 -8.22 -9.16
CA ILE A 39 -6.44 -8.79 -10.06
C ILE A 39 -7.01 -10.04 -10.74
N SER A 40 -7.55 -10.98 -9.96
CA SER A 40 -8.12 -12.23 -10.50
C SER A 40 -9.28 -11.98 -11.46
N ALA A 41 -10.03 -10.90 -11.25
CA ALA A 41 -11.12 -10.46 -12.11
C ALA A 41 -10.66 -9.63 -13.33
N GLY A 42 -9.36 -9.33 -13.47
CA GLY A 42 -8.80 -8.55 -14.57
C GLY A 42 -9.02 -7.05 -14.47
N TYR A 43 -9.39 -6.52 -13.31
CA TYR A 43 -9.64 -5.08 -13.09
C TYR A 43 -8.38 -4.28 -12.81
N VAL A 44 -7.21 -4.91 -12.70
CA VAL A 44 -5.94 -4.24 -12.42
C VAL A 44 -5.10 -4.11 -13.68
N ALA A 45 -4.66 -2.89 -13.98
CA ALA A 45 -3.83 -2.60 -15.13
C ALA A 45 -2.42 -3.16 -14.95
N ASN A 46 -1.83 -3.67 -16.04
CA ASN A 46 -0.45 -4.17 -16.09
C ASN A 46 -0.14 -5.34 -15.14
N VAL A 47 -1.16 -6.05 -14.64
CA VAL A 47 -1.00 -7.26 -13.83
C VAL A 47 -1.72 -8.40 -14.51
N ASP A 48 -0.97 -9.41 -14.92
CA ASP A 48 -1.54 -10.65 -15.45
C ASP A 48 -1.96 -11.55 -14.26
N PRO A 49 -3.23 -11.93 -14.13
CA PRO A 49 -3.68 -12.80 -13.04
C PRO A 49 -3.13 -14.23 -13.10
N THR A 50 -2.59 -14.65 -14.24
CA THR A 50 -1.94 -15.95 -14.41
C THR A 50 -0.47 -15.93 -14.04
N ASP A 51 0.17 -14.75 -14.05
CA ASP A 51 1.57 -14.59 -13.68
C ASP A 51 1.72 -14.44 -12.17
N THR A 52 2.17 -15.51 -11.53
CA THR A 52 2.22 -15.57 -10.05
C THR A 52 3.19 -14.54 -9.46
N ASP A 53 4.25 -14.17 -10.20
CA ASP A 53 5.24 -13.16 -9.78
C ASP A 53 4.66 -11.74 -9.86
N ALA A 54 3.96 -11.41 -10.94
CA ALA A 54 3.26 -10.14 -11.12
C ALA A 54 2.17 -9.94 -10.06
N VAL A 55 1.38 -10.99 -9.78
CA VAL A 55 0.38 -10.96 -8.70
C VAL A 55 1.05 -10.72 -7.35
N ALA A 56 2.14 -11.42 -7.03
CA ALA A 56 2.86 -11.25 -5.77
C ALA A 56 3.43 -9.83 -5.61
N LYS A 57 3.98 -9.24 -6.69
CA LYS A 57 4.47 -7.86 -6.71
C LYS A 57 3.36 -6.83 -6.54
N ALA A 58 2.22 -7.03 -7.21
CA ALA A 58 1.06 -6.15 -7.09
C ALA A 58 0.41 -6.22 -5.70
N LEU A 59 0.49 -7.37 -5.04
CA LEU A 59 -0.01 -7.60 -3.68
C LEU A 59 1.02 -7.26 -2.59
N ALA A 60 2.22 -6.78 -2.95
CA ALA A 60 3.19 -6.35 -1.97
C ALA A 60 2.63 -5.13 -1.22
N PRO A 61 2.60 -5.14 0.13
CA PRO A 61 2.19 -3.98 0.89
C PRO A 61 3.07 -2.80 0.50
N VAL A 62 2.45 -1.63 0.38
CA VAL A 62 3.22 -0.39 0.26
C VAL A 62 4.03 -0.33 1.57
N GLU A 63 5.34 -0.53 1.50
CA GLU A 63 6.20 -0.43 2.68
C GLU A 63 5.91 0.94 3.28
N ARG A 64 5.14 0.96 4.38
CA ARG A 64 5.10 2.11 5.26
C ARG A 64 6.52 2.20 5.75
N LYS A 65 7.35 2.99 5.05
CA LYS A 65 8.66 3.42 5.57
C LYS A 65 8.38 3.73 7.03
N PRO A 66 8.95 2.99 7.99
CA PRO A 66 8.83 3.40 9.37
C PRO A 66 9.36 4.82 9.36
N ALA A 67 8.49 5.79 9.63
CA ALA A 67 8.91 7.17 9.81
C ALA A 67 10.06 7.06 10.80
N MET A 68 11.29 7.27 10.34
CA MET A 68 12.47 7.11 11.18
C MET A 68 12.18 7.93 12.42
N ALA A 69 11.95 7.24 13.53
CA ALA A 69 11.94 7.85 14.84
C ALA A 69 13.31 8.50 14.93
N LYS A 70 13.35 9.83 14.82
CA LYS A 70 14.60 10.56 15.07
C LYS A 70 15.02 10.16 16.49
N PRO A 71 16.20 9.56 16.68
CA PRO A 71 16.65 9.16 17.99
C PRO A 71 16.77 10.40 18.88
N THR A 72 16.37 10.21 20.13
CA THR A 72 16.47 11.15 21.25
C THR A 72 17.81 11.87 21.29
N ALA A 73 17.82 13.17 20.97
CA ALA A 73 18.90 14.08 21.34
C ALA A 73 18.65 14.62 22.76
N ASN A 74 18.78 13.76 23.78
CA ASN A 74 18.95 14.20 25.16
C ASN A 74 20.31 13.68 25.66
N LYS A 75 21.38 14.34 25.18
CA LYS A 75 22.72 14.18 25.73
C LYS A 75 23.01 15.40 26.61
N ALA A 76 22.83 15.18 27.91
CA ALA A 76 23.53 15.76 29.06
C ALA A 76 24.26 17.11 28.89
N ALA A 77 23.88 18.08 29.74
CA ALA A 77 24.80 19.05 30.32
C ALA A 77 24.43 19.29 31.79
N GLY A 78 24.65 18.26 32.62
CA GLY A 78 24.74 18.41 34.06
C GLY A 78 26.14 17.98 34.49
N GLN A 79 27.11 18.91 34.43
CA GLN A 79 28.31 18.88 35.28
C GLN A 79 29.06 20.21 35.12
N ALA A 80 28.91 21.11 36.09
CA ALA A 80 29.88 22.15 36.38
C ALA A 80 29.82 22.41 37.89
N SER A 81 30.72 21.73 38.60
CA SER A 81 31.15 22.12 39.94
C SER A 81 32.08 23.32 39.81
N GLY A 82 31.84 24.38 40.59
CA GLY A 82 32.67 25.56 40.71
C GLY A 82 32.13 26.45 41.81
#